data_AF-A0A965L8L8-F1
#
_entry.id   AF-A0A965L8L8-F1
#
_cell.length_a   1.000
_cell.length_b   1.000
_cell.length_c   1.000
_cell.angle_alpha   90.00
_cell.angle_beta   90.00
_cell.angle_gamma   90.00
#
_symmetry.space_group_name_H-M   'P 1'
#
loop_
_entity.id
_entity.type
_entity.pdbx_description
1 polymer ?
#
loop_
_entity_poly.entity_id
_entity_poly.type
_entity_poly.pdbx_seq_one_letter_code
_entity_poly.pdbx_strand_id
1 'polypeptide(L)'
;MGKHNHTTRSVARLKTALLIGGLGLGLTACETVFVQPPESSTSASIDYQRDPELGRFGTGEMVSWASGPDCAEALRIASYDPMTIGSKSFRLAAGERAHLLADIFPVGPGGLYTNTQCVNVISFVPEAGHSYTLVQTFAAGTCKTTVTDKASNAPPPTFVEHPLVAACVRTPAGYTRVG
;
A
#
# COMPACT_ATOMS: atom_id res chain seq x y z
N MET A 1 -44.87 -24.01 41.78
CA MET A 1 -45.25 -25.43 42.03
C MET A 1 -45.34 -26.15 40.70
N GLY A 2 -44.66 -27.30 40.55
CA GLY A 2 -44.74 -28.25 39.40
C GLY A 2 -43.70 -27.99 38.29
N LYS A 3 -42.50 -28.60 38.30
CA LYS A 3 -42.12 -29.97 37.84
C LYS A 3 -42.38 -30.25 36.34
N HIS A 4 -41.31 -30.38 35.53
CA HIS A 4 -40.74 -31.67 35.08
C HIS A 4 -39.69 -31.50 33.96
N ASN A 5 -38.65 -32.33 34.06
CA ASN A 5 -37.48 -32.50 33.19
C ASN A 5 -37.81 -32.99 31.77
N HIS A 6 -36.96 -32.69 30.79
CA HIS A 6 -36.52 -33.71 29.84
C HIS A 6 -35.10 -33.46 29.31
N THR A 7 -34.28 -34.50 29.50
CA THR A 7 -32.88 -34.68 29.16
C THR A 7 -32.77 -35.29 27.77
N THR A 8 -31.95 -34.73 26.87
CA THR A 8 -31.45 -35.48 25.70
C THR A 8 -29.97 -35.17 25.48
N ARG A 9 -29.11 -36.10 25.88
CA ARG A 9 -27.69 -36.15 25.52
C ARG A 9 -27.57 -36.79 24.14
N SER A 10 -26.95 -36.11 23.18
CA SER A 10 -26.44 -36.74 21.96
C SER A 10 -24.93 -36.79 21.99
N VAL A 11 -24.41 -38.00 22.13
CA VAL A 11 -22.99 -38.36 22.05
C VAL A 11 -22.67 -38.57 20.57
N ALA A 12 -21.94 -37.64 19.94
CA ALA A 12 -21.36 -37.86 18.62
C ALA A 12 -19.91 -38.31 18.77
N ARG A 13 -19.65 -39.53 18.30
CA ARG A 13 -18.38 -40.26 18.40
C ARG A 13 -17.28 -39.55 17.59
N LEU A 14 -16.20 -39.22 18.29
CA LEU A 14 -14.93 -38.80 17.72
C LEU A 14 -14.30 -40.00 16.97
N LYS A 15 -14.22 -39.95 15.63
CA LYS A 15 -13.41 -40.87 14.84
C LYS A 15 -12.09 -40.20 14.53
N THR A 16 -11.06 -40.57 15.28
CA THR A 16 -9.66 -40.28 14.99
C THR A 16 -9.25 -41.05 13.75
N ALA A 17 -9.03 -40.35 12.64
CA ALA A 17 -8.30 -40.87 11.49
C ALA A 17 -6.97 -40.12 11.40
N LEU A 18 -5.90 -40.82 11.75
CA LEU A 18 -4.51 -40.39 11.64
C LEU A 18 -4.10 -40.53 10.17
N LEU A 19 -3.83 -39.43 9.48
CA LEU A 19 -3.15 -39.41 8.18
C LEU A 19 -1.85 -38.64 8.35
N ILE A 20 -0.77 -39.40 8.51
CA ILE A 20 0.61 -38.95 8.40
C ILE A 20 0.91 -38.85 6.90
N GLY A 21 1.17 -37.63 6.41
CA GLY A 21 1.51 -37.41 5.01
C GLY A 21 2.18 -36.05 4.79
N GLY A 22 3.51 -36.05 4.73
CA GLY A 22 4.30 -35.03 4.05
C GLY A 22 4.50 -33.69 4.76
N LEU A 23 5.46 -33.61 5.69
CA LEU A 23 6.11 -32.35 6.07
C LEU A 23 7.04 -31.90 4.92
N GLY A 24 6.46 -31.30 3.88
CA GLY A 24 7.17 -30.44 2.95
C GLY A 24 6.91 -29.00 3.37
N LEU A 25 7.73 -28.46 4.28
CA LEU A 25 7.72 -27.05 4.67
C LEU A 25 8.18 -26.19 3.49
N GLY A 26 7.29 -26.00 2.51
CA GLY A 26 7.37 -24.86 1.62
C GLY A 26 7.11 -23.62 2.46
N LEU A 27 8.17 -22.94 2.88
CA LEU A 27 8.10 -21.56 3.35
C LEU A 27 7.66 -20.70 2.15
N THR A 28 6.39 -20.78 1.77
CA THR A 28 5.76 -19.73 0.98
C THR A 28 5.76 -18.51 1.88
N ALA A 29 6.76 -17.66 1.73
CA ALA A 29 6.78 -16.36 2.38
C ALA A 29 5.47 -15.66 2.00
N CYS A 30 4.53 -15.57 2.94
CA CYS A 30 3.35 -14.76 2.77
C CYS A 30 3.84 -13.31 2.69
N GLU A 31 3.94 -12.77 1.48
CA GLU A 31 4.07 -11.32 1.29
C GLU A 31 2.86 -10.70 1.97
N THR A 32 3.08 -9.89 3.02
CA THR A 32 2.02 -9.13 3.65
C THR A 32 1.53 -8.09 2.64
N VAL A 33 0.34 -8.32 2.09
CA VAL A 33 -0.30 -7.39 1.16
C VAL A 33 -1.16 -6.41 1.96
N PHE A 34 -1.19 -5.14 1.55
CA PHE A 34 -2.11 -4.17 2.12
C PHE A 34 -3.56 -4.62 1.89
N VAL A 35 -4.32 -4.79 2.97
CA VAL A 35 -5.74 -5.13 2.91
C VAL A 35 -6.56 -3.85 2.81
N GLN A 36 -7.09 -3.57 1.62
CA GLN A 36 -7.94 -2.40 1.41
C GLN A 36 -9.26 -2.55 2.18
N PRO A 37 -9.79 -1.48 2.80
CA PRO A 37 -11.11 -1.52 3.40
C PRO A 37 -12.19 -1.83 2.36
N PRO A 38 -13.32 -2.43 2.78
CA PRO A 38 -14.44 -2.69 1.88
C PRO A 38 -15.01 -1.38 1.35
N GLU A 39 -15.57 -1.43 0.14
CA GLU A 39 -16.31 -0.31 -0.43
C GLU A 39 -17.54 -0.02 0.43
N SER A 40 -17.51 1.12 1.11
CA SER A 40 -18.51 1.50 2.11
C SER A 40 -18.43 2.98 2.42
N SER A 41 -19.42 3.49 3.16
CA SER A 41 -19.45 4.86 3.67
C SER A 41 -18.34 5.16 4.70
N THR A 42 -17.55 4.17 5.14
CA THR A 42 -16.41 4.37 6.05
C THR A 42 -15.07 4.32 5.34
N SER A 43 -15.08 4.32 4.00
CA SER A 43 -13.88 4.32 3.17
C SER A 43 -13.81 5.58 2.30
N ALA A 44 -12.59 5.93 1.89
CA ALA A 44 -12.35 6.89 0.84
C ALA A 44 -11.68 6.21 -0.36
N SER A 45 -11.97 6.70 -1.56
CA SER A 45 -11.32 6.21 -2.79
C SER A 45 -10.14 7.09 -3.16
N ILE A 46 -9.04 6.47 -3.56
CA ILE A 46 -7.85 7.14 -4.07
C ILE A 46 -7.63 6.69 -5.49
N ASP A 47 -7.49 7.65 -6.39
CA ASP A 47 -7.11 7.46 -7.78
C ASP A 47 -5.64 7.85 -7.94
N TYR A 48 -4.76 6.86 -7.85
CA TYR A 48 -3.34 7.06 -8.06
C TYR A 48 -3.06 7.15 -9.55
N GLN A 49 -2.43 8.24 -9.98
CA GLN A 49 -2.07 8.47 -11.36
C GLN A 49 -0.56 8.41 -11.50
N ARG A 50 -0.12 7.81 -12.60
CA ARG A 50 1.27 7.85 -13.03
C ARG A 50 1.65 9.30 -13.36
N ASP A 51 2.88 9.68 -13.07
CA ASP A 51 3.43 10.97 -13.50
C ASP A 51 3.32 11.09 -15.05
N PRO A 52 2.62 12.13 -15.56
CA PRO A 52 2.50 12.34 -17.00
C PRO A 52 3.80 12.77 -17.66
N GLU A 53 4.73 13.37 -16.92
CA GLU A 53 6.02 13.84 -17.42
C GLU A 53 7.12 12.76 -17.29
N LEU A 54 6.90 11.77 -16.44
CA LEU A 54 7.84 10.66 -16.30
C LEU A 54 7.86 9.86 -17.60
N GLY A 55 9.04 9.79 -18.22
CA GLY A 55 9.27 9.03 -19.43
C GLY A 55 8.77 7.59 -19.33
N ARG A 56 8.42 6.98 -20.47
CA ARG A 56 7.83 5.62 -20.53
C ARG A 56 8.83 4.49 -20.38
N PHE A 57 10.12 4.79 -20.32
CA PHE A 57 11.18 3.79 -20.34
C PHE A 57 12.01 3.90 -19.08
N GLY A 58 12.21 2.76 -18.41
CA GLY A 58 13.22 2.62 -17.38
C GLY A 58 12.84 3.06 -15.96
N THR A 59 11.60 3.51 -15.72
CA THR A 59 11.14 3.92 -14.38
C THR A 59 9.79 3.31 -14.04
N GLY A 60 9.72 2.66 -12.89
CA GLY A 60 8.48 2.23 -12.27
C GLY A 60 8.04 3.27 -11.24
N GLU A 61 6.76 3.23 -10.89
CA GLU A 61 6.24 4.01 -9.76
C GLU A 61 5.44 3.11 -8.83
N MET A 62 5.41 3.42 -7.55
CA MET A 62 4.71 2.64 -6.55
C MET A 62 4.20 3.53 -5.43
N VAL A 63 3.03 3.18 -4.91
CA VAL A 63 2.51 3.69 -3.65
C VAL A 63 2.34 2.54 -2.66
N SER A 64 2.77 2.81 -1.43
CA SER A 64 2.65 1.90 -0.29
C SER A 64 1.98 2.60 0.88
N TRP A 65 1.26 1.83 1.69
CA TRP A 65 0.90 2.25 3.03
C TRP A 65 2.14 2.13 3.92
N ALA A 66 2.33 3.08 4.84
CA ALA A 66 3.34 3.00 5.87
C ALA A 66 2.70 3.06 7.26
N SER A 67 3.30 2.38 8.25
CA SER A 67 2.83 2.43 9.65
C SER A 67 3.02 3.81 10.29
N GLY A 68 3.92 4.62 9.74
CA GLY A 68 4.24 5.96 10.20
C GLY A 68 5.15 6.71 9.22
N PRO A 69 5.55 7.95 9.55
CA PRO A 69 6.43 8.75 8.71
C PRO A 69 7.87 8.23 8.64
N ASP A 70 8.23 7.29 9.51
CA ASP A 70 9.54 6.64 9.56
C ASP A 70 9.64 5.38 8.68
N CYS A 71 8.53 4.95 8.06
CA CYS A 71 8.44 3.74 7.25
C CYS A 71 8.94 2.48 7.94
N ALA A 72 8.73 2.35 9.26
CA ALA A 72 9.11 1.16 10.02
C ALA A 72 8.51 -0.13 9.42
N GLU A 73 7.27 -0.02 8.92
CA GLU A 73 6.62 -1.03 8.09
C GLU A 73 6.03 -0.35 6.86
N ALA A 74 6.16 -1.00 5.70
CA ALA A 74 5.56 -0.53 4.46
C ALA A 74 4.92 -1.69 3.69
N LEU A 75 3.68 -1.51 3.26
CA LEU A 75 2.91 -2.51 2.52
C LEU A 75 2.52 -1.93 1.16
N ARG A 76 2.92 -2.61 0.08
CA ARG A 76 2.60 -2.18 -1.29
C ARG A 76 1.08 -2.16 -1.49
N ILE A 77 0.58 -1.05 -2.02
CA ILE A 77 -0.84 -0.88 -2.40
C ILE A 77 -0.99 -1.05 -3.91
N ALA A 78 -0.23 -0.28 -4.69
CA ALA A 78 -0.32 -0.24 -6.14
C ALA A 78 1.04 0.13 -6.75
N SER A 79 1.32 -0.41 -7.93
CA SER A 79 2.54 -0.11 -8.69
C SER A 79 2.26 0.00 -10.18
N TYR A 80 3.01 0.87 -10.85
CA TYR A 80 3.13 1.00 -12.29
C TYR A 80 4.47 0.43 -12.76
N ASP A 81 4.39 -0.49 -13.72
CA ASP A 81 5.55 -0.80 -14.55
C ASP A 81 5.76 0.32 -15.58
N PRO A 82 6.98 0.50 -16.11
CA PRO A 82 7.32 1.62 -17.00
C PRO A 82 6.36 1.82 -18.19
N MET A 83 5.79 0.72 -18.69
CA MET A 83 4.90 0.71 -19.85
C MET A 83 3.42 0.88 -19.52
N THR A 84 3.04 0.88 -18.23
CA THR A 84 1.62 0.98 -17.83
C THR A 84 1.16 2.42 -17.88
N ILE A 85 0.04 2.68 -18.56
CA ILE A 85 -0.63 3.99 -18.64
C ILE A 85 -1.95 3.92 -17.88
N GLY A 86 -2.40 5.06 -17.36
CA GLY A 86 -3.71 5.22 -16.75
C GLY A 86 -3.64 5.41 -15.24
N SER A 87 -4.77 5.18 -14.58
CA SER A 87 -4.90 5.34 -13.15
C SER A 87 -5.14 4.00 -12.45
N LYS A 88 -4.70 3.89 -11.19
CA LYS A 88 -4.94 2.74 -10.31
C LYS A 88 -5.72 3.22 -9.11
N SER A 89 -6.88 2.64 -8.89
CA SER A 89 -7.71 2.99 -7.74
C SER A 89 -7.46 2.06 -6.55
N PHE A 90 -7.44 2.63 -5.36
CA PHE A 90 -7.43 1.87 -4.11
C PHE A 90 -8.27 2.59 -3.05
N ARG A 91 -8.49 1.94 -1.90
CA ARG A 91 -9.24 2.51 -0.79
C ARG A 91 -8.40 2.67 0.46
N LEU A 92 -8.73 3.69 1.25
CA LEU A 92 -8.19 3.94 2.58
C LEU A 92 -9.33 4.04 3.59
N ALA A 93 -9.04 3.70 4.85
CA ALA A 93 -9.99 3.87 5.94
C ALA A 93 -10.22 5.37 6.17
N ALA A 94 -11.48 5.80 6.22
CA ALA A 94 -11.81 7.19 6.47
C ALA A 94 -11.68 7.54 7.96
N GLY A 95 -11.34 8.80 8.26
CA GLY A 95 -11.22 9.31 9.62
C GLY A 95 -9.93 8.91 10.35
N GLU A 96 -9.09 8.06 9.75
CA GLU A 96 -7.78 7.68 10.28
C GLU A 96 -6.65 8.30 9.46
N ARG A 97 -5.54 8.66 10.11
CA ARG A 97 -4.38 9.20 9.38
C ARG A 97 -3.71 8.10 8.58
N ALA A 98 -3.75 8.21 7.25
CA ALA A 98 -2.99 7.37 6.36
C ALA A 98 -1.60 7.97 6.11
N HIS A 99 -0.55 7.16 6.24
CA HIS A 99 0.79 7.50 5.78
C HIS A 99 1.04 6.75 4.47
N LEU A 100 1.41 7.48 3.43
CA LEU A 100 1.68 6.93 2.10
C LEU A 100 3.13 7.20 1.74
N LEU A 101 3.82 6.13 1.34
CA LEU A 101 5.15 6.17 0.75
C LEU A 101 4.99 6.06 -0.76
N ALA A 102 5.30 7.14 -1.47
CA ALA A 102 5.32 7.18 -2.92
C ALA A 102 6.77 7.08 -3.41
N ASP A 103 7.01 6.22 -4.39
CA ASP A 103 8.35 5.92 -4.88
C ASP A 103 8.39 5.74 -6.40
N ILE A 104 9.22 6.54 -7.07
CA ILE A 104 9.66 6.34 -8.45
C ILE A 104 11.05 5.72 -8.41
N PHE A 105 11.20 4.57 -9.07
CA PHE A 105 12.40 3.75 -9.00
C PHE A 105 12.85 3.31 -10.40
N PRO A 106 14.15 3.16 -10.63
CA PRO A 106 14.65 2.63 -11.89
C PRO A 106 14.26 1.16 -12.06
N VAL A 107 13.87 0.78 -13.29
CA VAL A 107 13.51 -0.59 -13.67
C VAL A 107 14.33 -1.00 -14.90
N GLY A 108 15.23 -1.96 -14.74
CA GLY A 108 15.96 -2.59 -15.85
C GLY A 108 17.35 -3.14 -15.48
N PRO A 109 17.86 -4.17 -16.17
CA PRO A 109 19.22 -4.66 -15.99
C PRO A 109 20.26 -3.71 -16.62
N GLY A 110 21.36 -3.44 -15.91
CA GLY A 110 22.61 -3.00 -16.55
C GLY A 110 22.83 -1.51 -16.81
N GLY A 111 22.22 -0.58 -16.05
CA GLY A 111 22.64 0.83 -16.06
C GLY A 111 22.31 1.62 -17.35
N LEU A 112 21.48 1.05 -18.23
CA LEU A 112 21.01 1.70 -19.46
C LEU A 112 19.79 2.62 -19.27
N TYR A 113 19.29 2.75 -18.04
CA TYR A 113 18.06 3.45 -17.73
C TYR A 113 18.28 4.47 -16.61
N THR A 114 17.56 5.58 -16.67
CA THR A 114 17.75 6.77 -15.85
C THR A 114 17.83 6.45 -14.36
N ASN A 115 18.83 7.00 -13.65
CA ASN A 115 18.96 6.95 -12.19
C ASN A 115 17.92 7.85 -11.50
N THR A 116 16.67 7.79 -11.97
CA THR A 116 15.56 8.52 -11.36
C THR A 116 15.08 7.69 -10.18
N GLN A 117 15.58 8.06 -9.00
CA GLN A 117 15.04 7.60 -7.74
C GLN A 117 14.38 8.78 -7.05
N CYS A 118 13.13 8.60 -6.64
CA CYS A 118 12.32 9.66 -6.06
C CYS A 118 11.43 9.08 -4.99
N VAL A 119 11.58 9.54 -3.75
CA VAL A 119 10.83 9.01 -2.62
C VAL A 119 10.23 10.16 -1.81
N ASN A 120 8.94 10.11 -1.54
CA ASN A 120 8.26 11.02 -0.64
C ASN A 120 7.40 10.24 0.35
N VAL A 121 7.27 10.78 1.56
CA VAL A 121 6.31 10.30 2.55
C VAL A 121 5.33 11.42 2.82
N ILE A 122 4.05 11.12 2.66
CA ILE A 122 2.97 12.08 2.94
C ILE A 122 1.97 11.45 3.90
N SER A 123 1.17 12.28 4.56
CA SER A 123 0.04 11.79 5.32
C SER A 123 -1.14 12.74 5.28
N PHE A 124 -2.34 12.19 5.40
CA PHE A 124 -3.56 12.96 5.55
C PHE A 124 -4.64 12.08 6.17
N VAL A 125 -5.74 12.70 6.59
CA VAL A 125 -6.93 12.01 7.08
C VAL A 125 -7.99 12.09 5.96
N PRO A 126 -8.25 10.99 5.23
CA PRO A 126 -9.29 10.97 4.22
C PRO A 126 -10.68 11.00 4.86
N GLU A 127 -11.59 11.74 4.22
CA GLU A 127 -12.98 11.88 4.64
C GLU A 127 -13.84 10.76 4.04
N ALA A 128 -14.86 10.35 4.80
CA ALA A 128 -15.76 9.27 4.44
C ALA A 128 -16.52 9.56 3.14
N GLY A 129 -16.46 8.65 2.16
CA GLY A 129 -17.13 8.81 0.87
C GLY A 129 -16.46 9.79 -0.10
N HIS A 130 -15.36 10.43 0.30
CA HIS A 130 -14.61 11.30 -0.59
C HIS A 130 -13.78 10.49 -1.59
N SER A 131 -13.40 11.17 -2.67
CA SER A 131 -12.55 10.62 -3.72
C SER A 131 -11.40 11.57 -3.96
N TYR A 132 -10.17 11.05 -3.93
CA TYR A 132 -8.96 11.83 -4.06
C TYR A 132 -8.18 11.40 -5.30
N THR A 133 -7.42 12.32 -5.87
CA THR A 133 -6.36 12.01 -6.84
C THR A 133 -5.02 12.07 -6.13
N LEU A 134 -4.18 11.05 -6.31
CA LEU A 134 -2.80 11.02 -5.83
C LEU A 134 -1.86 11.03 -7.03
N VAL A 135 -0.88 11.94 -7.06
CA VAL A 135 0.15 11.98 -8.10
C VAL A 135 1.51 12.20 -7.43
N GLN A 136 2.50 11.40 -7.78
CA GLN A 136 3.90 11.74 -7.51
C GLN A 136 4.51 12.25 -8.80
N THR A 137 5.26 13.34 -8.75
CA THR A 137 5.96 13.89 -9.90
C THR A 137 7.46 14.00 -9.64
N PHE A 138 8.25 13.77 -10.68
CA PHE A 138 9.70 14.00 -10.68
C PHE A 138 10.07 14.99 -11.78
N ALA A 139 10.34 16.23 -11.38
CA ALA A 139 10.71 17.31 -12.28
C ALA A 139 11.91 18.09 -11.74
N ALA A 140 12.87 18.40 -12.61
CA ALA A 140 14.08 19.16 -12.27
C ALA A 140 14.84 18.62 -11.04
N GLY A 141 14.92 17.29 -10.90
CA GLY A 141 15.60 16.63 -9.78
C GLY A 141 14.86 16.70 -8.44
N THR A 142 13.62 17.19 -8.43
CA THR A 142 12.79 17.32 -7.22
C THR A 142 11.58 16.41 -7.29
N CYS A 143 11.24 15.86 -6.12
CA CYS A 143 10.15 14.94 -5.89
C CYS A 143 9.00 15.62 -5.20
N LYS A 144 7.80 15.58 -5.78
CA LYS A 144 6.60 16.13 -5.16
C LYS A 144 5.48 15.11 -5.20
N THR A 145 4.76 14.95 -4.09
CA THR A 145 3.54 14.14 -4.07
C THR A 145 2.37 15.04 -3.74
N THR A 146 1.32 15.01 -4.55
CA THR A 146 0.10 15.78 -4.33
C THR A 146 -1.07 14.84 -4.08
N VAL A 147 -1.92 15.23 -3.14
CA VAL A 147 -3.25 14.65 -2.95
C VAL A 147 -4.26 15.76 -3.18
N THR A 148 -5.21 15.54 -4.07
CA THR A 148 -6.27 16.52 -4.40
C THR A 148 -7.62 15.88 -4.17
N ASP A 149 -8.47 16.47 -3.33
CA ASP A 149 -9.86 16.07 -3.21
C ASP A 149 -10.61 16.43 -4.50
N LYS A 150 -11.27 15.44 -5.11
CA LYS A 150 -11.93 15.62 -6.42
C LYS A 150 -13.14 16.55 -6.33
N ALA A 151 -13.79 16.65 -5.16
CA ALA A 151 -14.98 17.48 -4.98
C ALA A 151 -14.61 18.98 -4.87
N SER A 152 -13.64 19.31 -4.01
CA SER A 152 -13.20 20.69 -3.77
C SER A 152 -12.10 21.17 -4.72
N ASN A 153 -11.43 20.25 -5.43
CA ASN A 153 -10.24 20.51 -6.24
C ASN A 153 -9.10 21.18 -5.44
N ALA A 154 -9.01 20.87 -4.15
CA ALA A 154 -8.01 21.38 -3.23
C ALA A 154 -7.31 20.22 -2.49
N PRO A 155 -6.11 20.43 -1.93
CA PRO A 155 -5.51 19.43 -1.06
C PRO A 155 -6.36 19.21 0.20
N PRO A 156 -6.38 17.98 0.77
CA PRO A 156 -7.00 17.75 2.06
C PRO A 156 -6.43 18.70 3.11
N PRO A 157 -7.25 19.33 3.98
CA PRO A 157 -6.76 20.27 4.99
C PRO A 157 -5.74 19.65 5.97
N THR A 158 -5.73 18.33 6.08
CA THR A 158 -4.86 17.55 6.97
C THR A 158 -3.60 17.00 6.29
N PHE A 159 -3.37 17.38 5.03
CA PHE A 159 -2.22 16.97 4.24
C PHE A 159 -0.91 17.50 4.83
N VAL A 160 0.06 16.60 4.99
CA VAL A 160 1.39 16.86 5.53
C VAL A 160 2.42 16.10 4.70
N GLU A 161 3.44 16.79 4.21
CA GLU A 161 4.66 16.17 3.70
C GLU A 161 5.64 15.95 4.86
N HIS A 162 6.22 14.76 4.93
CA HIS A 162 7.17 14.40 5.98
C HIS A 162 8.60 14.47 5.45
N PRO A 163 9.59 14.84 6.31
CA PRO A 163 10.99 14.68 5.98
C PRO A 163 11.30 13.22 5.61
N LEU A 164 12.02 13.03 4.50
CA LEU A 164 12.44 11.69 4.10
C LEU A 164 13.49 11.17 5.08
N VAL A 165 13.16 10.08 5.78
CA VAL A 165 14.15 9.36 6.57
C VAL A 165 14.77 8.24 5.77
N ALA A 166 15.97 7.86 6.21
CA ALA A 166 16.73 6.76 5.65
C ALA A 166 15.84 5.51 5.44
N ALA A 167 15.15 5.03 6.48
CA ALA A 167 14.36 3.79 6.44
C ALA A 167 13.34 3.71 5.28
N CYS A 168 12.84 4.85 4.78
CA CYS A 168 11.88 4.92 3.68
C CYS A 168 12.48 4.67 2.29
N VAL A 169 13.80 4.79 2.13
CA VAL A 169 14.47 4.63 0.83
C VAL A 169 14.71 3.15 0.56
N ARG A 170 14.02 2.59 -0.44
CA ARG A 170 14.26 1.22 -0.89
C ARG A 170 15.69 1.08 -1.40
N THR A 171 16.43 0.14 -0.81
CA THR A 171 17.73 -0.26 -1.32
C THR A 171 17.49 -1.34 -2.39
N PRO A 172 17.95 -1.16 -3.64
CA PRO A 172 17.79 -2.19 -4.66
C PRO A 172 18.44 -3.51 -4.22
N ALA A 173 17.88 -4.64 -4.66
CA ALA A 173 18.43 -5.96 -4.35
C ALA A 173 19.90 -6.03 -4.79
N GLY A 174 20.78 -6.50 -3.90
CA GLY A 174 22.22 -6.60 -4.14
C GLY A 174 23.04 -5.35 -3.78
N TYR A 175 22.39 -4.25 -3.37
CA TYR A 175 23.08 -3.08 -2.84
C TYR A 175 23.01 -3.09 -1.31
N THR A 176 24.11 -2.73 -0.66
CA THR A 176 24.14 -2.47 0.77
C THR A 176 23.97 -0.99 1.00
N ARG A 177 23.08 -0.63 1.92
CA ARG A 177 22.94 0.74 2.39
C ARG A 177 24.23 1.13 3.12
N VAL A 178 24.99 2.09 2.58
CA VAL A 178 26.12 2.68 3.29
C VAL A 178 25.57 3.77 4.20
N GLY A 179 25.76 3.61 5.51
CA GLY A 179 25.31 4.55 6.54
C GLY A 179 26.16 5.81 6.60
#